data_AF-A0A920N1T3-F1
#
_entry.id   AF-A0A920N1T3-F1
#
_cell.length_a   1.000
_cell.length_b   1.000
_cell.length_c   1.000
_cell.angle_alpha   90.00
_cell.angle_beta   90.00
_cell.angle_gamma   90.00
#
_symmetry.space_group_name_H-M   'P 1'
#
loop_
_entity.id
_entity.type
_entity.pdbx_description
1 polymer ?
#
loop_
_entity_poly.entity_id
_entity_poly.type
_entity_poly.pdbx_seq_one_letter_code
_entity_poly.pdbx_strand_id
1 'polypeptide(L)'
;MTTPAGPPQQTGPVSLKWLGAYGGGWIEAMLGMDRAGSVEEFRQALRPWHVPTFVLAIADTDGQIAMQASGRIPYRNALCRGYRRGWDPDDAWVGLIPIEAMPHAIDPERGWLGSANHRITDDSYPYRVFGCWASGHRGRRIREMFESHSGPVDREEFARMQLDAVSGRAVECPPPLIPSRRQPGSSGRRATEILSGGTGSACQTMLGRPCSTCFSEPGAVGWPR
;
A
#
# COMPACT_ATOMS: atom_id res chain seq x y z
N MET A 1 20.26 5.75 -16.80
CA MET A 1 20.91 4.44 -16.60
C MET A 1 19.96 3.55 -15.83
N THR A 2 19.30 2.62 -16.51
CA THR A 2 18.45 1.59 -15.91
C THR A 2 19.33 0.42 -15.49
N THR A 3 19.42 0.13 -14.20
CA THR A 3 20.10 -1.08 -13.72
C THR A 3 19.27 -2.30 -14.11
N PRO A 4 19.82 -3.30 -14.83
CA PRO A 4 19.06 -4.47 -15.21
C PRO A 4 18.85 -5.35 -13.96
N ALA A 5 17.59 -5.56 -13.59
CA ALA A 5 17.21 -6.65 -12.70
C ALA A 5 17.23 -7.95 -13.52
N GLY A 6 18.43 -8.47 -13.79
CA GLY A 6 18.62 -9.79 -14.40
C GLY A 6 18.41 -10.92 -13.39
N PRO A 7 18.16 -12.17 -13.85
CA PRO A 7 18.08 -13.33 -12.96
C PRO A 7 19.37 -13.47 -12.11
N PRO A 8 19.30 -14.06 -10.90
CA PRO A 8 20.41 -14.11 -9.95
C PRO A 8 21.74 -14.59 -10.55
N GLN A 9 21.67 -15.47 -11.56
CA GLN A 9 22.82 -16.06 -12.24
C GLN A 9 23.71 -15.06 -13.02
N GLN A 10 23.25 -13.83 -13.30
CA GLN A 10 24.02 -12.83 -14.06
C GLN A 10 24.56 -11.67 -13.21
N THR A 11 24.32 -11.68 -11.91
CA THR A 11 24.62 -10.53 -11.03
C THR A 11 26.00 -10.58 -10.36
N GLY A 12 26.72 -11.69 -10.50
CA GLY A 12 27.91 -11.97 -9.68
C GLY A 12 27.55 -12.28 -8.22
N PRO A 13 28.52 -12.32 -7.29
CA PRO A 13 28.25 -12.55 -5.88
C PRO A 13 27.47 -11.37 -5.28
N VAL A 14 26.38 -11.67 -4.58
CA VAL A 14 25.53 -10.69 -3.88
C VAL A 14 25.53 -11.00 -2.39
N SER A 15 25.61 -9.96 -1.56
CA SER A 15 25.39 -10.05 -0.12
C SER A 15 24.10 -9.34 0.29
N LEU A 16 23.46 -9.82 1.37
CA LEU A 16 22.24 -9.25 1.93
C LEU A 16 22.52 -8.72 3.32
N LYS A 17 22.34 -7.42 3.53
CA LYS A 17 22.25 -6.80 4.86
C LYS A 17 20.78 -6.56 5.18
N TRP A 18 20.24 -7.31 6.14
CA TRP A 18 18.83 -7.29 6.51
C TRP A 18 18.66 -7.18 8.02
N LEU A 19 17.73 -6.33 8.48
CA LEU A 19 17.48 -6.12 9.90
C LEU A 19 16.99 -7.38 10.63
N GLY A 20 16.33 -8.31 9.93
CA GLY A 20 15.92 -9.58 10.51
C GLY A 20 17.06 -10.55 10.80
N ALA A 21 18.28 -10.27 10.33
CA ALA A 21 19.48 -11.01 10.74
C ALA A 21 20.00 -10.59 12.12
N TYR A 22 19.45 -9.53 12.72
CA TYR A 22 19.80 -9.04 14.05
C TYR A 22 18.70 -9.40 15.05
N GLY A 23 19.07 -9.56 16.32
CA GLY A 23 18.11 -9.79 17.39
C GLY A 23 17.07 -8.67 17.49
N GLY A 24 15.84 -9.05 17.84
CA GLY A 24 14.74 -8.14 18.15
C GLY A 24 13.78 -8.82 19.13
N GLY A 25 12.91 -8.05 19.77
CA GLY A 25 11.94 -8.56 20.75
C GLY A 25 10.54 -8.60 20.17
N TRP A 26 10.35 -9.29 19.04
CA TRP A 26 9.05 -9.37 18.38
C TRP A 26 8.00 -10.12 19.22
N ILE A 27 8.40 -11.20 19.92
CA ILE A 27 7.52 -11.91 20.86
C ILE A 27 7.18 -11.03 22.07
N GLU A 28 8.18 -10.34 22.63
CA GLU A 28 7.98 -9.39 23.73
C GLU A 28 7.01 -8.27 23.33
N ALA A 29 7.20 -7.69 22.15
CA ALA A 29 6.31 -6.67 21.61
C ALA A 29 4.89 -7.20 21.38
N MET A 30 4.71 -8.43 20.87
CA MET A 30 3.37 -9.04 20.73
C MET A 30 2.68 -9.18 22.07
N LEU A 31 3.35 -9.78 23.05
CA LEU A 31 2.77 -9.95 24.38
C LEU A 31 2.49 -8.62 25.08
N GLY A 32 3.30 -7.59 24.83
CA GLY A 32 3.07 -6.23 25.32
C GLY A 32 1.86 -5.58 24.65
N MET A 33 1.74 -5.69 23.32
CA MET A 33 0.60 -5.18 22.56
C MET A 33 -0.71 -5.84 22.98
N ASP A 34 -0.72 -7.16 23.18
CA ASP A 34 -1.90 -7.92 23.62
C ASP A 34 -2.37 -7.55 25.04
N ARG A 35 -1.50 -6.92 25.83
CA ARG A 35 -1.77 -6.50 27.22
C ARG A 35 -2.00 -4.99 27.36
N ALA A 36 -1.77 -4.21 26.32
CA ALA A 36 -1.86 -2.76 26.39
C ALA A 36 -3.30 -2.32 26.66
N GLY A 37 -3.48 -1.42 27.62
CA GLY A 37 -4.76 -0.83 28.00
C GLY A 37 -5.07 0.50 27.31
N SER A 38 -4.11 1.07 26.57
CA SER A 38 -4.27 2.35 25.86
C SER A 38 -3.47 2.39 24.56
N VAL A 39 -3.80 3.34 23.68
CA VAL A 39 -3.01 3.64 22.48
C VAL A 39 -1.53 3.88 22.82
N GLU A 40 -1.24 4.61 23.90
CA GLU A 40 0.14 4.94 24.27
C GLU A 40 0.90 3.70 24.74
N GLU A 41 0.30 2.87 25.61
CA GLU A 41 0.91 1.61 26.05
C GLU A 41 1.19 0.67 24.87
N PHE A 42 0.27 0.61 23.90
CA PHE A 42 0.47 -0.20 22.69
C PHE A 42 1.68 0.30 21.88
N ARG A 43 1.83 1.62 21.73
CA ARG A 43 2.97 2.23 21.03
C ARG A 43 4.29 1.99 21.77
N GLN A 44 4.29 2.02 23.09
CA GLN A 44 5.47 1.69 23.90
C GLN A 44 5.82 0.20 23.81
N ALA A 45 4.82 -0.69 23.80
CA ALA A 45 5.02 -2.13 23.61
C ALA A 45 5.66 -2.48 22.27
N LEU A 46 5.51 -1.65 21.24
CA LEU A 46 6.14 -1.83 19.93
C LEU A 46 7.65 -1.54 19.91
N ARG A 47 8.23 -0.95 20.95
CA ARG A 47 9.64 -0.53 20.93
C ARG A 47 10.64 -1.63 20.55
N PRO A 48 10.55 -2.89 21.03
CA PRO A 48 11.49 -3.93 20.65
C PRO A 48 11.20 -4.60 19.30
N TRP A 49 10.14 -4.18 18.58
CA TRP A 49 9.77 -4.72 17.27
C TRP A 49 10.67 -4.15 16.15
N HIS A 50 11.57 -4.97 15.61
CA HIS A 50 12.51 -4.54 14.56
C HIS A 50 12.03 -4.85 13.13
N VAL A 51 11.41 -6.01 12.92
CA VAL A 51 10.88 -6.48 11.64
C VAL A 51 9.70 -7.42 11.87
N PRO A 52 8.81 -7.62 10.87
CA PRO A 52 8.67 -6.85 9.63
C PRO A 52 8.05 -5.45 9.87
N THR A 53 8.05 -4.61 8.84
CA THR A 53 7.38 -3.30 8.90
C THR A 53 5.89 -3.46 8.58
N PHE A 54 5.02 -3.06 9.50
CA PHE A 54 3.58 -2.95 9.32
C PHE A 54 3.10 -1.51 9.51
N VAL A 55 1.85 -1.25 9.12
CA VAL A 55 1.11 -0.08 9.59
C VAL A 55 -0.01 -0.64 10.46
N LEU A 56 0.12 -0.48 11.77
CA LEU A 56 -0.80 -1.03 12.76
C LEU A 56 -1.88 0.01 13.02
N ALA A 57 -3.13 -0.40 12.88
CA ALA A 57 -4.28 0.38 13.32
C ALA A 57 -4.60 0.01 14.77
N ILE A 58 -4.84 1.03 15.60
CA ILE A 58 -5.03 0.92 17.04
C ILE A 58 -6.26 1.74 17.40
N ALA A 59 -7.11 1.22 18.27
CA ALA A 59 -8.22 1.95 18.86
C ALA A 59 -8.39 1.47 20.31
N ASP A 60 -8.77 2.36 21.22
CA ASP A 60 -9.05 2.02 22.62
C ASP A 60 -10.49 2.38 23.04
N THR A 61 -10.88 1.95 24.24
CA THR A 61 -12.23 2.18 24.78
C THR A 61 -12.47 3.61 25.24
N ASP A 62 -11.42 4.41 25.36
CA ASP A 62 -11.50 5.85 25.69
C ASP A 62 -11.76 6.70 24.45
N GLY A 63 -11.81 6.05 23.27
CA GLY A 63 -12.16 6.67 21.99
C GLY A 63 -10.96 7.17 21.19
N GLN A 64 -9.72 6.90 21.63
CA GLN A 64 -8.55 7.26 20.84
C GLN A 64 -8.35 6.29 19.68
N ILE A 65 -7.93 6.82 18.55
CA ILE A 65 -7.52 6.05 17.37
C ILE A 65 -6.11 6.43 16.94
N ALA A 66 -5.33 5.44 16.55
CA ALA A 66 -3.99 5.67 16.05
C ALA A 66 -3.61 4.74 14.89
N MET A 67 -2.66 5.20 14.10
CA MET A 67 -1.89 4.35 13.20
C MET A 67 -0.41 4.50 13.51
N GLN A 68 0.30 3.39 13.65
CA GLN A 68 1.73 3.35 13.94
C GLN A 68 2.44 2.46 12.94
N ALA A 69 3.43 3.00 12.23
CA ALA A 69 4.36 2.19 11.45
C ALA A 69 5.30 1.44 12.41
N SER A 70 5.37 0.11 12.27
CA SER A 70 6.25 -0.74 13.08
C SER A 70 7.58 -1.02 12.40
N GLY A 71 8.52 -1.54 13.19
CA GLY A 71 9.83 -1.98 12.71
C GLY A 71 10.90 -0.89 12.83
N ARG A 72 12.02 -1.16 12.16
CA ARG A 72 13.14 -0.24 12.00
C ARG A 72 13.46 -0.12 10.53
N ILE A 73 13.70 1.11 10.08
CA ILE A 73 13.98 1.40 8.68
C ILE A 73 15.36 2.04 8.61
N PRO A 74 16.31 1.45 7.87
CA PRO A 74 17.60 2.09 7.64
C PRO A 74 17.46 3.23 6.63
N TYR A 75 18.01 4.39 6.95
CA TYR A 75 18.11 5.51 6.01
C TYR A 75 19.51 5.60 5.41
N ARG A 76 19.60 6.22 4.23
CA ARG A 76 20.81 6.32 3.40
C ARG A 76 20.87 7.67 2.70
N ASN A 77 22.07 8.06 2.25
CA ASN A 77 22.29 9.27 1.46
C ASN A 77 21.82 9.09 0.01
N ALA A 78 22.18 7.96 -0.61
CA ALA A 78 21.89 7.70 -2.02
C ALA A 78 20.56 6.95 -2.26
N LEU A 79 19.81 7.44 -3.27
CA LEU A 79 18.55 6.84 -3.70
C LEU A 79 18.78 5.88 -4.86
N CYS A 80 18.57 4.59 -4.60
CA CYS A 80 18.67 3.55 -5.62
C CYS A 80 17.64 2.43 -5.36
N ARG A 81 17.02 1.92 -6.42
CA ARG A 81 16.24 0.69 -6.40
C ARG A 81 17.11 -0.45 -6.97
N GLY A 82 17.01 -1.63 -6.37
CA GLY A 82 17.76 -2.81 -6.80
C GLY A 82 19.12 -2.93 -6.10
N TYR A 83 20.07 -3.57 -6.79
CA TYR A 83 21.41 -3.80 -6.26
C TYR A 83 22.18 -2.51 -6.03
N ARG A 84 23.08 -2.58 -5.06
CA ARG A 84 23.93 -1.47 -4.61
C ARG A 84 25.39 -1.88 -4.62
N ARG A 85 26.28 -0.90 -4.70
CA ARG A 85 27.72 -1.13 -4.67
C ARG A 85 28.12 -1.36 -3.21
N GLY A 86 28.45 -2.60 -2.87
CA GLY A 86 28.79 -2.97 -1.48
C GLY A 86 30.02 -2.26 -0.92
N TRP A 87 30.85 -1.66 -1.77
CA TRP A 87 32.06 -0.90 -1.40
C TRP A 87 31.85 0.61 -1.33
N ASP A 88 30.68 1.12 -1.73
CA ASP A 88 30.39 2.56 -1.78
C ASP A 88 29.76 3.03 -0.46
N PRO A 89 30.42 3.93 0.30
CA PRO A 89 29.88 4.45 1.57
C PRO A 89 28.51 5.13 1.43
N ASP A 90 28.19 5.72 0.27
CA ASP A 90 26.90 6.38 0.04
C ASP A 90 25.73 5.40 -0.08
N ASP A 91 26.03 4.13 -0.40
CA ASP A 91 25.08 3.02 -0.45
C ASP A 91 24.90 2.31 0.91
N ALA A 92 25.76 2.61 1.89
CA ALA A 92 25.69 2.07 3.24
C ALA A 92 24.52 2.66 4.05
N TRP A 93 24.10 1.95 5.10
CA TRP A 93 23.16 2.50 6.08
C TRP A 93 23.88 3.57 6.88
N VAL A 94 23.33 4.78 6.90
CA VAL A 94 23.84 5.87 7.74
C VAL A 94 23.39 5.66 9.18
N GLY A 95 22.16 5.16 9.35
CA GLY A 95 21.57 4.84 10.64
C GLY A 95 20.20 4.23 10.46
N LEU A 96 19.47 4.14 11.57
CA LEU A 96 18.06 3.76 11.59
C LEU A 96 17.22 5.02 11.84
N ILE A 97 16.04 5.11 11.22
CA ILE A 97 15.06 6.12 11.58
C ILE A 97 14.79 5.98 13.10
N PRO A 98 14.91 7.07 13.89
CA PRO A 98 14.58 7.04 15.31
C PRO A 98 13.15 6.54 15.52
N ILE A 99 12.92 5.76 16.56
CA ILE A 99 11.59 5.18 16.78
C ILE A 99 10.53 6.26 16.99
N GLU A 100 10.87 7.34 17.66
CA GLU A 100 10.01 8.51 17.89
C GLU A 100 9.66 9.23 16.59
N ALA A 101 10.50 9.09 15.56
CA ALA A 101 10.27 9.65 14.24
C ALA A 101 9.51 8.70 13.31
N MET A 102 9.30 7.43 13.66
CA MET A 102 8.58 6.49 12.80
C MET A 102 7.16 7.02 12.46
N PRO A 103 6.68 6.86 11.21
CA PRO A 103 5.41 7.44 10.80
C PRO A 103 4.25 6.99 11.69
N HIS A 104 3.50 7.96 12.21
CA HIS A 104 2.34 7.71 13.05
C HIS A 104 1.35 8.86 13.00
N ALA A 105 0.14 8.61 13.46
CA ALA A 105 -0.87 9.61 13.75
C ALA A 105 -1.74 9.13 14.90
N ILE A 106 -2.12 10.03 15.81
CA ILE A 106 -3.11 9.81 16.87
C ILE A 106 -4.19 10.88 16.69
N ASP A 107 -5.46 10.50 16.80
CA ASP A 107 -6.63 11.39 16.85
C ASP A 107 -6.56 12.59 15.89
N PRO A 108 -6.40 12.34 14.57
CA PRO A 108 -6.38 13.43 13.62
C PRO A 108 -7.73 14.14 13.61
N GLU A 109 -7.74 15.47 13.40
CA GLU A 109 -8.95 16.31 13.40
C GLU A 109 -10.08 15.79 12.51
N ARG A 110 -9.73 15.13 11.38
CA ARG A 110 -10.71 14.53 10.46
C ARG A 110 -11.49 13.35 11.06
N GLY A 111 -11.12 12.84 12.23
CA GLY A 111 -11.85 11.80 12.98
C GLY A 111 -11.71 10.37 12.43
N TRP A 112 -10.86 10.12 11.44
CA TRP A 112 -10.64 8.78 10.89
C TRP A 112 -9.20 8.54 10.41
N LEU A 113 -8.81 7.27 10.38
CA LEU A 113 -7.51 6.78 9.98
C LEU A 113 -7.69 5.57 9.05
N GLY A 114 -6.95 5.51 7.94
CA GLY A 114 -6.98 4.36 7.04
C GLY A 114 -5.65 4.14 6.31
N SER A 115 -5.26 2.87 6.20
CA SER A 115 -4.09 2.44 5.42
C SER A 115 -4.49 1.33 4.45
N ALA A 116 -3.95 1.40 3.24
CA ALA A 116 -4.23 0.45 2.17
C ALA A 116 -2.96 0.16 1.35
N ASN A 117 -1.83 0.00 2.04
CA ASN A 117 -0.49 -0.21 1.46
C ASN A 117 -0.02 0.91 0.51
N HIS A 118 -0.69 2.06 0.50
CA HIS A 118 -0.21 3.26 -0.15
C HIS A 118 0.88 3.92 0.72
N ARG A 119 1.61 4.90 0.18
CA ARG A 119 2.63 5.63 0.93
C ARG A 119 1.96 6.41 2.08
N ILE A 120 2.39 6.19 3.32
CA ILE A 120 1.82 6.80 4.53
C ILE A 120 2.51 8.10 4.97
N THR A 121 3.57 8.49 4.28
CA THR A 121 4.33 9.73 4.52
C THR A 121 4.21 10.63 3.30
N ASP A 122 4.10 11.93 3.50
CA ASP A 122 4.24 12.89 2.40
C ASP A 122 5.72 13.21 2.11
N ASP A 123 5.96 14.25 1.30
CA ASP A 123 7.30 14.70 0.93
C ASP A 123 7.94 15.63 1.98
N SER A 124 7.19 16.05 3.01
CA SER A 124 7.72 16.82 4.15
C SER A 124 8.36 15.92 5.22
N TYR A 125 8.05 14.62 5.22
CA TYR A 125 8.63 13.67 6.15
C TYR A 125 10.17 13.61 6.01
N PRO A 126 10.93 13.82 7.11
CA PRO A 126 12.37 14.13 7.03
C PRO A 126 13.23 12.95 6.58
N TYR A 127 12.73 11.73 6.71
CA TYR A 127 13.42 10.52 6.28
C TYR A 127 12.84 10.03 4.97
N ARG A 128 13.69 9.85 3.95
CA ARG A 128 13.24 9.26 2.70
C ARG A 128 12.97 7.76 2.90
N VAL A 129 11.69 7.37 2.87
CA VAL A 129 11.26 5.97 2.96
C VAL A 129 11.08 5.41 1.55
N PHE A 130 11.63 4.22 1.31
CA PHE A 130 11.51 3.53 0.02
C PHE A 130 10.70 2.26 0.16
N GLY A 131 9.79 2.04 -0.77
CA GLY A 131 9.01 0.83 -0.82
C GLY A 131 8.36 0.61 -2.18
N CYS A 132 7.71 -0.53 -2.31
CA CYS A 132 6.75 -0.78 -3.37
C CYS A 132 5.37 -0.53 -2.76
N TRP A 133 4.81 0.65 -3.02
CA TRP A 133 3.48 1.00 -2.54
C TRP A 133 2.43 0.56 -3.55
N ALA A 134 1.23 0.25 -3.06
CA ALA A 134 0.07 0.10 -3.92
C ALA A 134 -0.24 1.45 -4.60
N SER A 135 -0.93 1.40 -5.75
CA SER A 135 -1.23 2.58 -6.58
C SER A 135 -2.15 3.63 -5.94
N GLY A 136 -2.62 3.39 -4.72
CA GLY A 136 -3.43 4.33 -3.95
C GLY A 136 -4.93 4.27 -4.20
N HIS A 137 -5.44 3.52 -5.20
CA HIS A 137 -6.89 3.47 -5.46
C HIS A 137 -7.70 3.04 -4.23
N ARG A 138 -7.27 2.01 -3.50
CA ARG A 138 -7.95 1.58 -2.26
C ARG A 138 -7.90 2.63 -1.16
N GLY A 139 -6.77 3.34 -1.01
CA GLY A 139 -6.64 4.43 -0.04
C GLY A 139 -7.57 5.61 -0.36
N ARG A 140 -7.66 5.99 -1.65
CA ARG A 140 -8.62 6.99 -2.12
C ARG A 140 -10.07 6.53 -1.92
N ARG A 141 -10.38 5.27 -2.22
CA ARG A 141 -11.72 4.73 -2.03
C ARG A 141 -12.16 4.73 -0.56
N ILE A 142 -11.26 4.35 0.36
CA ILE A 142 -11.52 4.47 1.81
C ILE A 142 -11.80 5.92 2.18
N ARG A 143 -10.96 6.86 1.72
CA ARG A 143 -11.16 8.29 1.95
C ARG A 143 -12.52 8.76 1.45
N GLU A 144 -12.88 8.46 0.20
CA GLU A 144 -14.16 8.82 -0.39
C GLU A 144 -15.34 8.30 0.44
N MET A 145 -15.29 7.04 0.89
CA MET A 145 -16.38 6.46 1.70
C MET A 145 -16.53 7.18 3.04
N PHE A 146 -15.43 7.49 3.73
CA PHE A 146 -15.49 8.20 5.02
C PHE A 146 -15.87 9.68 4.87
N GLU A 147 -15.33 10.37 3.85
CA GLU A 147 -15.55 11.81 3.66
C GLU A 147 -16.90 12.14 2.99
N SER A 148 -17.51 11.19 2.25
CA SER A 148 -18.85 11.37 1.68
C SER A 148 -19.98 10.85 2.58
N HIS A 149 -19.67 10.04 3.59
CA HIS A 149 -20.66 9.57 4.55
C HIS A 149 -21.05 10.69 5.51
N SER A 150 -22.35 10.82 5.75
CA SER A 150 -22.89 11.83 6.68
C SER A 150 -23.24 11.16 8.00
N GLY A 151 -22.63 11.65 9.09
CA GLY A 151 -22.86 11.15 10.44
C GLY A 151 -21.94 9.99 10.84
N PRO A 152 -22.22 9.34 11.98
CA PRO A 152 -21.39 8.25 12.48
C PRO A 152 -21.34 7.06 11.52
N VAL A 153 -20.18 6.41 11.46
CA VAL A 153 -20.02 5.12 10.80
C VAL A 153 -20.33 4.03 11.83
N ASP A 154 -21.52 3.45 11.75
CA ASP A 154 -21.90 2.32 12.62
C ASP A 154 -21.35 0.99 12.09
N ARG A 155 -21.66 -0.10 12.80
CA ARG A 155 -21.19 -1.44 12.45
C ARG A 155 -21.68 -1.91 11.07
N GLU A 156 -22.92 -1.60 10.72
CA GLU A 156 -23.52 -2.04 9.46
C GLU A 156 -22.90 -1.28 8.29
N GLU A 157 -22.76 0.03 8.45
CA GLU A 157 -22.11 0.89 7.47
C GLU A 157 -20.63 0.52 7.29
N PHE A 158 -19.90 0.28 8.38
CA PHE A 158 -18.51 -0.16 8.28
C PHE A 158 -18.38 -1.52 7.58
N ALA A 159 -19.29 -2.46 7.84
CA ALA A 159 -19.34 -3.74 7.14
C ALA A 159 -19.59 -3.56 5.63
N ARG A 160 -20.49 -2.64 5.25
CA ARG A 160 -20.73 -2.27 3.87
C ARG A 160 -19.48 -1.67 3.21
N MET A 161 -18.77 -0.78 3.89
CA MET A 161 -17.51 -0.20 3.40
C MET A 161 -16.42 -1.26 3.19
N GLN A 162 -16.30 -2.24 4.09
CA GLN A 162 -15.34 -3.35 3.95
C GLN A 162 -15.63 -4.24 2.74
N LEU A 163 -16.88 -4.33 2.31
CA LEU A 163 -17.32 -5.11 1.15
C LEU A 163 -17.28 -4.32 -0.17
N ASP A 164 -16.79 -3.08 -0.17
CA ASP A 164 -16.68 -2.27 -1.38
C ASP A 164 -15.75 -2.92 -2.42
N ALA A 165 -16.28 -3.12 -3.63
CA ALA A 165 -15.61 -3.78 -4.74
C ALA A 165 -15.38 -2.84 -5.95
N VAL A 166 -15.36 -1.52 -5.71
CA VAL A 166 -15.15 -0.55 -6.78
C VAL A 166 -13.70 -0.58 -7.26
N SER A 167 -13.51 -0.80 -8.56
CA SER A 167 -12.22 -0.77 -9.22
C SER A 167 -11.90 0.65 -9.68
N GLY A 168 -11.00 1.33 -8.97
CA GLY A 168 -10.55 2.68 -9.37
C GLY A 168 -9.99 2.73 -10.80
N ARG A 169 -9.38 1.64 -11.29
CA ARG A 169 -8.95 1.54 -12.70
C ARG A 169 -10.13 1.51 -13.66
N ALA A 170 -11.20 0.80 -13.33
CA ALA A 170 -12.39 0.74 -14.16
C ALA A 170 -13.16 2.07 -14.18
N VAL A 171 -12.99 2.91 -13.15
CA VAL A 171 -13.53 4.27 -13.13
C VAL A 171 -12.65 5.25 -13.92
N GLU A 172 -11.33 5.22 -13.70
CA GLU A 172 -10.41 6.23 -14.22
C GLU A 172 -9.93 5.98 -15.65
N CYS A 173 -9.79 4.71 -16.07
CA CYS A 173 -9.20 4.38 -17.38
C CYS A 173 -10.15 4.57 -18.59
N PRO A 174 -11.45 4.21 -18.54
CA PRO A 174 -12.31 4.29 -19.72
C PRO A 174 -12.49 5.70 -20.32
N PRO A 175 -12.71 6.78 -19.54
CA PRO A 175 -12.97 8.11 -20.09
C PRO A 175 -11.91 8.61 -21.09
N PRO A 176 -10.58 8.49 -20.84
CA PRO A 176 -9.57 8.85 -21.84
C PRO A 176 -9.35 7.78 -22.92
N LEU A 177 -9.64 6.51 -22.66
CA LEU A 177 -9.42 5.40 -23.60
C LEU A 177 -10.48 5.33 -24.70
N ILE A 178 -11.74 5.65 -24.39
CA ILE A 178 -12.85 5.53 -25.34
C ILE A 178 -12.69 6.49 -26.54
N PRO A 179 -12.40 7.79 -26.36
CA PRO A 179 -12.25 8.73 -27.47
C PRO A 179 -10.96 8.55 -28.27
N SER A 180 -9.90 8.02 -27.66
CA SER A 180 -8.60 7.79 -28.32
C SER A 180 -8.59 6.57 -29.22
N ARG A 181 -9.65 5.75 -29.19
CA ARG A 181 -9.67 4.47 -29.91
C ARG A 181 -10.07 4.64 -31.37
N ARG A 182 -9.07 4.57 -32.26
CA ARG A 182 -9.23 4.51 -33.72
C ARG A 182 -9.24 3.07 -34.25
N GLN A 183 -10.04 2.16 -33.70
CA GLN A 183 -10.13 0.80 -34.24
C GLN A 183 -11.42 0.58 -35.04
N PRO A 184 -11.35 0.55 -36.39
CA PRO A 184 -12.46 0.07 -37.20
C PRO A 184 -12.63 -1.44 -37.00
N GLY A 185 -13.82 -1.88 -36.55
CA GLY A 185 -14.17 -3.30 -36.40
C GLY A 185 -15.26 -3.55 -35.35
N SER A 186 -15.95 -4.70 -35.44
CA SER A 186 -17.01 -5.10 -34.52
C SER A 186 -16.53 -5.30 -33.08
N SER A 187 -15.32 -5.85 -32.91
CA SER A 187 -14.70 -6.07 -31.59
C SER A 187 -14.34 -4.75 -30.88
N GLY A 188 -13.91 -3.73 -31.64
CA GLY A 188 -13.62 -2.40 -31.09
C GLY A 188 -14.87 -1.72 -30.55
N ARG A 189 -15.96 -1.74 -31.32
CA ARG A 189 -17.28 -1.18 -30.92
C ARG A 189 -17.84 -1.90 -29.69
N ARG A 190 -17.85 -3.23 -29.68
CA ARG A 190 -18.35 -4.03 -28.55
C ARG A 190 -17.58 -3.75 -27.26
N ALA A 191 -16.25 -3.63 -27.34
CA ALA A 191 -15.46 -3.31 -26.17
C ALA A 191 -15.71 -1.88 -25.66
N THR A 192 -15.97 -0.90 -26.53
CA THR A 192 -16.39 0.44 -26.12
C THR A 192 -17.75 0.43 -25.45
N GLU A 193 -18.74 -0.31 -25.97
CA GLU A 193 -20.06 -0.46 -25.35
C GLU A 193 -19.96 -1.03 -23.93
N ILE A 194 -19.14 -2.08 -23.74
CA ILE A 194 -18.92 -2.70 -22.43
C ILE A 194 -18.26 -1.72 -21.46
N LEU A 195 -17.24 -0.97 -21.91
CA LEU A 195 -16.53 -0.01 -21.06
C LEU A 195 -17.38 1.22 -20.72
N SER A 196 -18.24 1.67 -21.63
CA SER A 196 -19.17 2.78 -21.39
C SER A 196 -20.34 2.41 -20.47
N GLY A 197 -20.72 1.14 -20.42
CA GLY A 197 -21.83 0.65 -19.58
C GLY A 197 -21.44 0.18 -18.18
N GLY A 198 -20.14 0.11 -17.85
CA GLY A 198 -19.66 -0.39 -16.57
C GLY A 198 -19.73 0.66 -15.45
N THR A 199 -20.27 0.29 -14.29
CA THR A 199 -20.32 1.17 -13.08
C THR A 199 -19.00 1.21 -12.30
N GLY A 200 -17.93 0.58 -12.80
CA GLY A 200 -16.65 0.45 -12.11
C GLY A 200 -16.62 -0.60 -10.99
N SER A 201 -17.76 -1.20 -10.62
CA SER A 201 -17.84 -2.26 -9.61
C SER A 201 -17.46 -3.63 -10.18
N ALA A 202 -16.58 -4.36 -9.49
CA ALA A 202 -16.39 -5.78 -9.71
C ALA A 202 -17.56 -6.54 -9.05
N CYS A 203 -18.71 -6.57 -9.73
CA CYS A 203 -19.91 -7.20 -9.20
C CYS A 203 -19.68 -8.69 -8.89
N GLN A 204 -20.07 -9.17 -7.69
CA GLN A 204 -20.00 -10.59 -7.31
C GLN A 204 -20.83 -11.52 -8.23
N THR A 205 -21.80 -10.99 -8.97
CA THR A 205 -22.63 -11.74 -9.92
C THR A 205 -22.03 -11.85 -11.33
N MET A 206 -20.89 -11.22 -11.62
CA MET A 206 -20.14 -11.52 -12.84
C MET A 206 -19.29 -12.77 -12.61
N LEU A 207 -19.87 -13.95 -12.90
CA LEU A 207 -19.13 -15.20 -13.09
C LEU A 207 -18.19 -15.18 -14.33
N GLY A 208 -18.04 -14.02 -14.98
CA GLY A 208 -17.02 -13.73 -15.98
C GLY A 208 -16.02 -12.73 -15.41
N ARG A 209 -14.73 -12.99 -15.65
CA ARG A 209 -13.57 -12.18 -15.20
C ARG A 209 -13.90 -10.67 -15.14
N PRO A 210 -13.60 -9.96 -14.04
CA PRO A 210 -13.88 -8.53 -13.95
C PRO A 210 -13.26 -7.81 -15.14
N CYS A 211 -14.03 -6.94 -15.81
CA CYS A 211 -13.64 -6.32 -17.08
C CYS A 211 -12.26 -5.64 -17.03
N SER A 212 -11.81 -5.19 -15.85
CA SER A 212 -10.47 -4.64 -15.64
C SER A 212 -9.32 -5.66 -15.67
N THR A 213 -9.56 -6.94 -15.34
CA THR A 213 -8.52 -7.99 -15.39
C THR A 213 -8.11 -8.35 -16.81
N CYS A 214 -9.03 -8.24 -17.78
CA CYS A 214 -8.74 -8.52 -19.19
C CYS A 214 -7.75 -7.51 -19.82
N PHE A 215 -7.62 -6.31 -19.25
CA PHE A 215 -6.69 -5.28 -19.74
C PHE A 215 -5.39 -5.20 -18.93
N SER A 216 -5.29 -5.83 -17.77
CA SER A 216 -4.12 -5.73 -16.89
C SER A 216 -3.12 -6.89 -17.04
N GLU A 217 -3.49 -7.97 -17.71
CA GLU A 217 -2.60 -9.11 -17.95
C GLU A 217 -1.93 -9.02 -19.33
N PRO A 218 -0.59 -8.99 -19.42
CA PRO A 218 0.10 -9.22 -20.68
C PRO A 218 -0.08 -10.70 -21.05
N GLY A 219 -1.08 -10.99 -21.90
CA GLY A 219 -1.40 -12.35 -22.35
C GLY A 219 -2.89 -12.66 -22.50
N ALA A 220 -3.80 -11.80 -22.03
CA ALA A 220 -5.24 -12.04 -22.08
C ALA A 220 -5.90 -11.86 -23.46
N VAL A 221 -5.14 -11.46 -24.49
CA VAL A 221 -5.60 -11.43 -25.89
C VAL A 221 -4.69 -12.37 -26.69
N GLY A 222 -5.15 -13.60 -26.88
CA GLY A 222 -4.56 -14.51 -27.84
C GLY A 222 -4.75 -13.94 -29.24
N TRP A 223 -3.71 -13.31 -29.77
CA TRP A 223 -3.61 -13.07 -31.21
C TRP A 223 -3.33 -14.42 -31.88
N PRO A 224 -4.13 -14.87 -32.87
CA PRO A 224 -3.75 -16.02 -33.65
C PRO A 224 -2.45 -15.72 -34.40
N ARG A 225 -1.60 -16.76 -34.51
CA ARG A 225 -0.29 -16.69 -35.17
C ARG A 225 -0.38 -16.22 -36.61
#